data_AF-A0A8T4KW31-F1
#
_entry.id   AF-A0A8T4KW31-F1
#
_cell.length_a   1.000
_cell.length_b   1.000
_cell.length_c   1.000
_cell.angle_alpha   90.00
_cell.angle_beta   90.00
_cell.angle_gamma   90.00
#
_symmetry.space_group_name_H-M   'P 1'
#
loop_
_entity.id
_entity.type
_entity.pdbx_description
1 polymer ?
#
loop_
_entity_poly.entity_id
_entity_poly.type
_entity_poly.pdbx_seq_one_letter_code
_entity_poly.pdbx_strand_id
1 'polypeptide(L)'
;MFCPCPNGLVATEAYDGFVCVNGHSNSTHLSENSNFAFVSKVKLTEPVENTTAYARSIAQLATTIGGGKPIIQRLKDFKKHRRSNWERINKCFTKPSLTDVTPGDIAMALPARVVQNIKEGLEALE
;
A
#
# COMPACT_ATOMS: atom_id res chain seq x y z
N MET A 1 12.17 -5.61 -2.29
CA MET A 1 11.70 -5.49 -0.89
C MET A 1 12.47 -4.37 -0.21
N PHE A 2 11.80 -3.49 0.51
CA PHE A 2 12.42 -2.39 1.25
C PHE A 2 11.86 -2.39 2.68
N CYS A 3 12.67 -1.98 3.67
CA CYS A 3 12.28 -1.91 5.09
C CYS A 3 11.54 -3.17 5.62
N PRO A 4 12.17 -4.36 5.64
CA PRO A 4 11.56 -5.51 6.29
C PRO A 4 11.50 -5.29 7.81
N CYS A 5 10.29 -5.36 8.37
CA CYS A 5 10.02 -5.24 9.80
C CYS A 5 9.42 -6.55 10.32
N PRO A 6 10.27 -7.50 10.78
CA PRO A 6 9.81 -8.68 11.51
C PRO A 6 9.05 -8.26 12.76
N ASN A 7 7.90 -8.91 13.02
CA ASN A 7 7.00 -8.57 14.12
C ASN A 7 6.72 -7.05 14.20
N GLY A 8 6.49 -6.44 13.04
CA GLY A 8 6.32 -5.00 12.88
C GLY A 8 4.86 -4.56 12.77
N LEU A 9 4.68 -3.25 12.82
CA LEU A 9 3.42 -2.54 12.68
C LEU A 9 3.48 -1.62 11.46
N VAL A 10 2.32 -1.42 10.83
CA VAL A 10 2.16 -0.39 9.79
C VAL A 10 1.65 0.87 10.49
N ALA A 11 2.21 2.03 10.13
CA ALA A 11 1.80 3.34 10.63
C ALA A 11 1.41 4.26 9.47
N THR A 12 0.49 5.17 9.75
CA THR A 12 0.13 6.26 8.85
C THR A 12 1.12 7.42 9.02
N GLU A 13 1.61 7.95 7.90
CA GLU A 13 2.36 9.21 7.87
C GLU A 13 1.50 10.27 7.18
N ALA A 14 1.16 11.33 7.92
CA ALA A 14 0.36 12.43 7.39
C ALA A 14 1.28 13.54 6.88
N TYR A 15 1.00 13.98 5.65
CA TYR A 15 1.67 15.10 5.00
C TYR A 15 0.63 16.15 4.60
N ASP A 16 1.11 17.33 4.19
CA ASP A 16 0.23 18.38 3.72
C ASP A 16 -0.50 17.96 2.41
N GLY A 17 -1.77 17.61 2.56
CA GLY A 17 -2.68 17.23 1.48
C GLY A 17 -2.67 15.75 1.08
N PHE A 18 -1.93 14.87 1.75
CA PHE A 18 -1.97 13.41 1.48
C PHE A 18 -1.50 12.58 2.67
N VAL A 19 -1.86 11.29 2.66
CA VAL A 19 -1.39 10.30 3.64
C VAL A 19 -0.58 9.21 2.96
N CYS A 20 0.46 8.76 3.64
CA CYS A 20 1.30 7.62 3.26
C CYS A 20 1.28 6.57 4.37
N VAL A 21 1.91 5.43 4.09
CA VAL A 21 2.14 4.37 5.07
C VAL A 21 3.62 4.03 5.16
N ASN A 22 4.05 3.70 6.37
CA ASN A 22 5.40 3.22 6.64
C ASN A 22 5.36 2.01 7.60
N GLY A 23 6.47 1.30 7.71
CA GLY A 23 6.65 0.17 8.62
C GLY A 23 7.60 0.51 9.77
N HIS A 24 7.30 0.02 10.96
CA HIS A 24 8.20 0.10 12.11
C HIS A 24 8.08 -1.14 12.99
N SER A 25 9.10 -1.42 13.80
CA SER A 25 9.05 -2.45 14.85
C SER A 25 9.12 -1.77 16.22
N ASN A 26 8.36 -2.27 17.19
CA ASN A 26 8.47 -1.83 18.57
C ASN A 26 9.52 -2.66 19.32
N SER A 27 10.11 -2.11 20.39
CA SER A 27 11.12 -2.80 21.20
C SER A 27 10.63 -4.11 21.82
N THR A 28 9.31 -4.26 21.97
CA THR A 28 8.67 -5.44 22.53
C THR A 28 8.46 -6.58 21.50
N HIS A 29 8.56 -6.30 20.20
CA HIS A 29 8.33 -7.24 19.08
C HIS A 29 7.05 -8.09 19.19
N LEU A 30 5.96 -7.51 19.71
CA LEU A 30 4.72 -8.25 20.03
C LEU A 30 3.73 -8.36 18.86
N SER A 31 4.02 -7.76 17.70
CA SER A 31 3.10 -7.87 16.55
C SER A 31 3.11 -9.30 16.01
N GLU A 32 1.91 -9.84 15.79
CA GLU A 32 1.72 -11.14 15.14
C GLU A 32 2.09 -11.11 13.64
N ASN A 33 2.24 -9.92 13.05
CA ASN A 33 2.52 -9.74 11.63
C ASN A 33 3.96 -9.29 11.39
N SER A 34 4.54 -9.78 10.29
CA SER A 34 5.68 -9.12 9.65
C SER A 34 5.20 -8.23 8.52
N ASN A 35 5.85 -7.08 8.32
CA ASN A 35 5.55 -6.20 7.21
C ASN A 35 6.83 -5.80 6.47
N PHE A 36 6.67 -5.41 5.21
CA PHE A 36 7.74 -4.85 4.38
C PHE A 36 7.11 -3.97 3.31
N ALA A 37 7.87 -3.01 2.79
CA ALA A 37 7.46 -2.22 1.65
C ALA A 37 7.77 -2.98 0.35
N PHE A 38 6.72 -3.27 -0.41
CA PHE A 38 6.83 -3.80 -1.76
C PHE A 38 6.59 -2.68 -2.77
N VAL A 39 7.65 -2.27 -3.47
CA VAL A 39 7.65 -1.05 -4.29
C VAL A 39 8.05 -1.38 -5.72
N SER A 40 7.45 -0.67 -6.67
CA SER A 40 7.84 -0.69 -8.08
C SER A 40 8.62 0.57 -8.41
N LYS A 41 9.79 0.41 -9.05
CA LYS A 41 10.59 1.55 -9.50
C LYS A 41 9.97 2.15 -10.76
N VAL A 42 9.65 3.43 -10.71
CA VAL A 42 9.22 4.20 -11.89
C VAL A 42 10.40 5.05 -12.36
N LYS A 43 10.77 4.91 -13.64
CA LYS A 43 11.72 5.81 -14.31
C LYS A 43 10.91 6.74 -15.20
N LEU A 44 10.95 8.04 -14.91
CA LEU A 44 10.36 9.05 -15.77
C LEU A 44 11.38 9.50 -16.82
N THR A 45 10.89 9.98 -17.94
CA THR A 45 11.65 10.51 -19.06
C THR A 45 11.06 11.85 -19.47
N GLU A 46 11.83 12.64 -20.22
CA GLU A 46 11.36 13.89 -20.83
C GLU A 46 9.94 13.75 -21.44
N PRO A 47 9.05 14.74 -21.23
CA PRO A 47 9.28 16.03 -20.58
C PRO A 47 9.10 16.02 -19.04
N VAL A 48 8.74 14.88 -18.45
CA VAL A 48 8.43 14.80 -17.01
C VAL A 48 9.62 14.17 -16.30
N GLU A 49 10.46 14.99 -15.67
CA GLU A 49 11.59 14.48 -14.88
C GLU A 49 11.36 14.59 -13.37
N ASN A 50 10.33 15.34 -12.96
CA ASN A 50 10.03 15.56 -11.55
C ASN A 50 9.28 14.37 -10.92
N THR A 51 10.06 13.41 -10.43
CA THR A 51 9.58 12.20 -9.73
C THR A 51 8.80 12.54 -8.45
N THR A 52 9.14 13.63 -7.77
CA THR A 52 8.48 14.04 -6.52
C THR A 52 7.07 14.53 -6.79
N ALA A 53 6.88 15.37 -7.82
CA ALA A 53 5.55 15.85 -8.22
C ALA A 53 4.64 14.71 -8.68
N TYR A 54 5.20 13.76 -9.44
CA TYR A 54 4.50 12.55 -9.86
C TYR A 54 4.06 11.69 -8.67
N ALA A 55 4.97 11.41 -7.73
CA ALA A 55 4.66 10.64 -6.53
C ALA A 55 3.59 11.34 -5.66
N ARG A 56 3.68 12.67 -5.50
CA ARG A 56 2.69 13.46 -4.76
C ARG A 56 1.30 13.37 -5.40
N SER A 57 1.23 13.43 -6.73
CA SER A 57 -0.04 13.33 -7.45
C SER A 57 -0.73 11.97 -7.22
N ILE A 58 0.05 10.88 -7.24
CA ILE A 58 -0.46 9.53 -6.92
C ILE A 58 -0.91 9.45 -5.46
N ALA A 59 -0.12 9.98 -4.53
CA ALA A 59 -0.44 9.96 -3.10
C ALA A 59 -1.72 10.75 -2.78
N GLN A 60 -1.91 11.91 -3.41
CA GLN A 60 -3.13 12.72 -3.29
C GLN A 60 -4.35 11.99 -3.86
N LEU A 61 -4.21 11.33 -5.02
CA LEU A 61 -5.28 10.51 -5.59
C LEU A 61 -5.65 9.34 -4.69
N ALA A 62 -4.66 8.60 -4.19
CA ALA A 62 -4.86 7.51 -3.24
C ALA A 62 -5.55 7.98 -1.95
N THR A 63 -5.14 9.13 -1.43
CA THR A 63 -5.78 9.77 -0.26
C THR A 63 -7.23 10.12 -0.55
N THR A 64 -7.51 10.69 -1.73
CA THR A 64 -8.86 11.10 -2.14
C THR A 64 -9.81 9.90 -2.19
N ILE A 65 -9.43 8.83 -2.90
CA ILE A 65 -10.28 7.63 -3.00
C ILE A 65 -10.33 6.84 -1.68
N GLY A 66 -9.32 7.01 -0.83
CA GLY A 66 -9.27 6.49 0.53
C GLY A 66 -10.09 7.31 1.54
N GLY A 67 -10.72 8.41 1.13
CA GLY A 67 -11.51 9.26 2.02
C GLY A 67 -10.67 9.91 3.11
N GLY A 68 -9.44 10.30 2.78
CA GLY A 68 -8.47 10.88 3.72
C GLY A 68 -7.61 9.86 4.46
N LYS A 69 -7.80 8.56 4.22
CA LYS A 69 -7.09 7.48 4.92
C LYS A 69 -6.33 6.57 3.94
N PRO A 70 -5.32 5.83 4.41
CA PRO A 70 -4.69 4.80 3.59
C PRO A 70 -5.69 3.73 3.12
N ILE A 71 -5.45 3.18 1.94
CA ILE A 71 -6.30 2.14 1.36
C ILE A 71 -5.79 0.77 1.82
N ILE A 72 -6.71 -0.10 2.26
CA ILE A 72 -6.43 -1.51 2.50
C ILE A 72 -7.14 -2.40 1.47
N GLN A 73 -6.41 -3.38 0.94
CA GLN A 73 -6.92 -4.37 0.01
C GLN A 73 -6.26 -5.71 0.28
N ARG A 74 -7.05 -6.79 0.39
CA ARG A 74 -6.48 -8.13 0.52
C ARG A 74 -5.94 -8.62 -0.82
N LEU A 75 -4.85 -9.38 -0.79
CA LEU A 75 -4.15 -9.88 -1.98
C LEU A 75 -5.08 -10.63 -2.96
N LYS A 76 -5.99 -11.47 -2.44
CA LYS A 76 -6.97 -12.21 -3.26
C LYS A 76 -7.90 -11.29 -4.06
N ASP A 77 -8.27 -10.14 -3.51
CA ASP A 77 -9.14 -9.19 -4.19
C ASP A 77 -8.34 -8.33 -5.18
N PHE A 78 -7.09 -7.98 -4.85
CA PHE A 78 -6.16 -7.33 -5.77
C PHE A 78 -5.92 -8.18 -7.04
N LYS A 79 -5.60 -9.47 -6.88
CA LYS A 79 -5.44 -10.42 -8.01
C LYS A 79 -6.72 -10.52 -8.87
N LYS A 80 -7.90 -10.33 -8.27
CA LYS A 80 -9.22 -10.37 -8.95
C LYS A 80 -9.73 -9.01 -9.45
N HIS A 81 -8.94 -7.94 -9.33
CA HIS A 81 -9.29 -6.58 -9.74
C HIS A 81 -10.60 -6.13 -9.10
N ARG A 82 -10.69 -6.39 -7.80
CA ARG A 82 -11.90 -6.21 -7.02
C ARG A 82 -11.59 -5.39 -5.78
N ARG A 83 -12.50 -4.48 -5.46
CA ARG A 83 -12.49 -3.74 -4.19
C ARG A 83 -12.65 -4.67 -2.98
N SER A 84 -11.84 -4.45 -1.94
CA SER A 84 -12.03 -5.10 -0.63
C SER A 84 -13.11 -4.40 0.20
N ASN A 85 -13.73 -5.15 1.11
CA ASN A 85 -14.61 -4.62 2.16
C ASN A 85 -14.25 -5.28 3.51
N TRP A 86 -14.75 -4.74 4.62
CA TRP A 86 -14.44 -5.26 5.95
C TRP A 86 -14.86 -6.73 6.14
N GLU A 87 -16.01 -7.14 5.60
CA GLU A 87 -16.47 -8.53 5.65
C GLU A 87 -15.46 -9.51 5.03
N ARG A 88 -14.82 -9.12 3.92
CA ARG A 88 -13.81 -9.92 3.22
C ARG A 88 -12.45 -9.88 3.89
N ILE A 89 -12.07 -8.74 4.47
CA ILE A 89 -10.82 -8.55 5.21
C ILE A 89 -10.85 -9.37 6.49
N ASN A 90 -11.98 -9.38 7.21
CA ASN A 90 -12.14 -10.14 8.45
C ASN A 90 -12.12 -11.66 8.27
N LYS A 91 -12.18 -12.14 7.02
CA LYS A 91 -12.02 -13.56 6.64
C LYS A 91 -10.56 -13.95 6.37
N CYS A 92 -9.62 -13.02 6.45
CA CYS A 92 -8.18 -13.29 6.29
C CYS A 92 -7.59 -13.91 7.58
N PHE A 93 -6.57 -14.75 7.42
CA PHE A 93 -5.81 -15.31 8.54
C PHE A 93 -4.99 -14.24 9.28
N THR A 94 -4.57 -13.19 8.57
CA THR A 94 -3.86 -12.04 9.12
C THR A 94 -4.83 -10.92 9.46
N LYS A 95 -4.63 -10.28 10.62
CA LYS A 95 -5.38 -9.09 11.04
C LYS A 95 -4.53 -7.84 10.80
N PRO A 96 -5.07 -6.76 10.20
CA PRO A 96 -4.30 -5.54 9.97
C PRO A 96 -3.81 -4.94 11.29
N SER A 97 -2.53 -4.56 11.37
CA SER A 97 -1.99 -3.80 12.52
C SER A 97 -2.42 -2.34 12.51
N LEU A 98 -2.66 -1.77 11.32
CA LEU A 98 -3.27 -0.45 11.14
C LEU A 98 -4.75 -0.62 10.80
N THR A 99 -5.63 -0.14 11.67
CA THR A 99 -7.09 -0.24 11.50
C THR A 99 -7.74 1.05 10.99
N ASP A 100 -7.06 2.19 11.12
CA ASP A 100 -7.54 3.47 10.59
C ASP A 100 -7.26 3.60 9.08
N VAL A 101 -7.97 2.77 8.31
CA VAL A 101 -7.83 2.60 6.86
C VAL A 101 -9.17 2.46 6.18
N THR A 102 -9.20 2.67 4.87
CA THR A 102 -10.40 2.51 4.04
C THR A 102 -10.28 1.27 3.16
N PRO A 103 -11.17 0.27 3.27
CA PRO A 103 -11.22 -0.85 2.34
C PRO A 103 -11.50 -0.37 0.91
N GLY A 104 -10.59 -0.69 -0.01
CA GLY A 104 -10.59 -0.11 -1.35
C GLY A 104 -9.98 -0.99 -2.42
N ASP A 105 -9.72 -0.35 -3.56
CA ASP A 105 -8.99 -0.91 -4.69
C ASP A 105 -7.82 0.01 -5.04
N ILE A 106 -6.60 -0.43 -4.75
CA ILE A 106 -5.40 0.40 -4.95
C ILE A 106 -5.15 0.68 -6.44
N ALA A 107 -5.68 -0.18 -7.34
CA ALA A 107 -5.53 -0.01 -8.78
C ALA A 107 -6.29 1.21 -9.32
N MET A 108 -7.22 1.79 -8.54
CA MET A 108 -7.90 3.04 -8.92
C MET A 108 -7.01 4.28 -8.76
N ALA A 109 -5.96 4.23 -7.94
CA ALA A 109 -5.03 5.34 -7.75
C ALA A 109 -3.68 5.11 -8.44
N LEU A 110 -3.26 3.85 -8.56
CA LEU A 110 -1.95 3.53 -9.12
C LEU A 110 -2.00 3.45 -10.66
N PRO A 111 -0.98 3.95 -11.36
CA PRO A 111 -0.84 3.73 -12.80
C PRO A 111 -0.85 2.23 -13.13
N ALA A 112 -1.48 1.85 -14.24
CA ALA A 112 -1.63 0.45 -14.66
C ALA A 112 -0.29 -0.31 -14.70
N ARG A 113 0.79 0.36 -15.12
CA ARG A 113 2.15 -0.23 -15.15
C ARG A 113 2.66 -0.56 -13.75
N VAL A 114 2.42 0.29 -12.76
CA VAL A 114 2.81 0.04 -11.35
C VAL A 114 2.01 -1.14 -10.79
N VAL A 115 0.71 -1.19 -11.06
CA VAL A 115 -0.16 -2.30 -10.66
C VAL A 115 0.32 -3.61 -11.27
N GLN A 116 0.66 -3.62 -12.56
CA GLN A 116 1.16 -4.80 -13.26
C GLN A 116 2.50 -5.27 -12.68
N ASN A 117 3.45 -4.36 -12.50
CA ASN A 117 4.76 -4.68 -11.90
C ASN A 117 4.60 -5.27 -10.49
N ILE A 118 3.64 -4.79 -9.70
CA ILE A 118 3.35 -5.34 -8.37
C ILE A 118 2.79 -6.76 -8.47
N LYS A 119 1.87 -7.03 -9.42
CA LYS A 119 1.33 -8.38 -9.64
C LYS A 119 2.42 -9.37 -10.04
N GLU A 120 3.19 -9.04 -11.08
CA GLU A 120 4.29 -9.89 -11.57
C GLU A 120 5.35 -10.12 -10.49
N GLY A 121 5.68 -9.08 -9.73
CA GLY A 121 6.63 -9.18 -8.63
C GLY A 121 6.13 -10.05 -7.48
N LEU A 122 4.82 -10.10 -7.22
CA LEU A 122 4.22 -10.98 -6.21
C LEU A 122 4.13 -12.42 -6.73
N GLU A 123 3.83 -12.63 -8.01
CA GLU A 123 3.82 -13.95 -8.65
C GLU A 123 5.21 -14.59 -8.68
N ALA A 124 6.27 -13.80 -8.87
CA ALA A 124 7.65 -14.29 -8.84
C ALA A 124 8.17 -14.65 -7.43
N LEU A 125 7.45 -14.26 -6.37
CA LEU A 125 7.78 -14.62 -4.98
C LEU A 125 7.05 -15.89 -4.52
N GLU A 126 6.04 -16.35 -5.27
CA GLU A 126 5.31 -17.61 -5.05
C GLU A 126 6.09 -18.80 -5.64
#